data_AF-A0A932XA98-F1
#
_entry.id   AF-A0A932XA98-F1
#
_cell.length_a   1.000
_cell.length_b   1.000
_cell.length_c   1.000
_cell.angle_alpha   90.00
_cell.angle_beta   90.00
_cell.angle_gamma   90.00
#
_symmetry.space_group_name_H-M   'P 1'
#
loop_
_entity.id
_entity.type
_entity.pdbx_description
1 polymer ?
#
loop_
_entity_poly.entity_id
_entity_poly.type
_entity_poly.pdbx_seq_one_letter_code
_entity_poly.pdbx_strand_id
1 'polypeptide(L)'
;MAVYTVRVQAMLTEEQHNTLVECAHRAQKPVGVLVREAVQRVYLQQIDQQRRQEALNRMLTLNAPVGDWEEMEDEIIQAAIND
;
A
#
# COMPACT_ATOMS: atom_id res chain seq x y z
N MET A 1 -6.14 -11.21 -8.47
CA MET A 1 -7.34 -10.33 -8.54
C MET A 1 -7.53 -9.71 -7.18
N ALA A 2 -7.77 -8.39 -7.09
CA ALA A 2 -8.13 -7.77 -5.82
C ALA A 2 -9.54 -8.22 -5.41
N VAL A 3 -9.72 -8.60 -4.14
CA VAL A 3 -11.03 -8.96 -3.58
C VAL A 3 -11.68 -7.69 -3.05
N TYR A 4 -12.82 -7.29 -3.62
CA TYR A 4 -13.56 -6.11 -3.20
C TYR A 4 -14.68 -6.51 -2.26
N THR A 5 -14.55 -6.18 -0.97
CA THR A 5 -15.47 -6.63 0.10
C THR A 5 -16.40 -5.52 0.62
N VAL A 6 -16.10 -4.26 0.32
CA VAL A 6 -16.84 -3.10 0.84
C VAL A 6 -17.38 -2.25 -0.31
N ARG A 7 -18.64 -1.80 -0.18
CA ARG A 7 -19.32 -0.91 -1.14
C ARG A 7 -19.43 0.50 -0.57
N VAL A 8 -19.09 1.49 -1.38
CA VAL A 8 -19.33 2.92 -1.12
C VAL A 8 -20.28 3.43 -2.21
N GLN A 9 -21.26 4.26 -1.82
CA GLN A 9 -22.23 4.86 -2.73
C GLN A 9 -22.13 6.39 -2.65
N ALA A 10 -22.17 7.05 -3.81
CA ALA A 10 -22.21 8.50 -3.92
C ALA A 10 -23.24 8.86 -5.01
N MET A 11 -23.98 9.94 -4.78
CA MET A 11 -24.90 10.48 -5.78
C MET A 11 -24.14 11.41 -6.72
N LEU A 12 -24.41 11.26 -8.02
CA LEU A 12 -23.86 12.09 -9.09
C LEU A 12 -25.02 12.79 -9.80
N THR A 13 -24.74 13.92 -10.43
CA THR A 13 -25.69 14.49 -11.39
C THR A 13 -25.78 13.59 -12.63
N GLU A 14 -26.86 13.70 -13.39
CA GLU A 14 -27.01 12.96 -14.65
C GLU A 14 -25.87 13.25 -15.64
N GLU A 15 -25.45 14.52 -15.74
CA GLU A 15 -24.34 14.94 -16.59
C GLU A 15 -23.02 14.28 -16.17
N GLN A 16 -22.73 14.26 -14.86
CA GLN A 16 -21.53 13.62 -14.31
C GLN A 16 -21.55 12.12 -14.58
N HIS A 17 -22.71 11.47 -14.39
CA HIS A 17 -22.87 10.05 -14.67
C HIS A 17 -22.67 9.73 -16.15
N ASN A 18 -23.28 10.50 -17.05
CA ASN A 18 -23.16 10.28 -18.49
C ASN A 18 -21.72 10.47 -18.98
N THR A 19 -21.05 11.52 -18.51
CA THR A 19 -19.62 11.77 -18.79
C THR A 19 -18.75 10.61 -18.27
N LEU A 20 -19.05 10.10 -17.07
CA LEU A 20 -18.31 8.99 -16.47
C LEU A 20 -18.48 7.69 -17.27
N VAL A 21 -19.70 7.40 -17.75
CA VAL A 21 -19.99 6.23 -18.60
C VAL A 21 -19.24 6.34 -19.93
N GLU A 22 -19.22 7.53 -20.54
CA GLU A 22 -18.49 7.76 -21.79
C GLU A 22 -16.97 7.55 -21.60
N CYS A 23 -16.40 8.09 -20.52
CA CYS A 23 -15.01 7.86 -20.17
C CYS A 23 -14.70 6.37 -19.96
N ALA A 24 -15.58 5.64 -19.29
CA ALA A 24 -15.45 4.20 -19.08
C ALA A 24 -15.47 3.42 -20.40
N HIS A 25 -16.38 3.79 -21.31
CA HIS A 25 -16.47 3.21 -22.65
C HIS A 25 -15.20 3.47 -23.47
N ARG A 26 -14.73 4.73 -23.52
CA ARG A 26 -13.48 5.13 -24.21
C ARG A 26 -12.26 4.39 -23.65
N ALA A 27 -12.23 4.16 -22.34
CA ALA A 27 -11.16 3.43 -21.67
C ALA A 27 -11.29 1.89 -21.77
N GLN A 28 -12.38 1.37 -22.35
CA GLN A 28 -12.75 -0.04 -22.36
C GLN A 28 -12.71 -0.69 -20.97
N LYS A 29 -13.17 0.03 -19.95
CA LYS A 29 -13.19 -0.41 -18.56
C LYS A 29 -14.58 -0.24 -17.96
N PRO A 30 -15.02 -1.12 -17.03
CA PRO A 30 -16.22 -0.86 -16.26
C PRO A 30 -16.10 0.42 -15.44
N VAL A 31 -17.21 1.16 -15.27
CA VAL A 31 -17.27 2.40 -14.47
C VAL A 31 -16.67 2.21 -13.08
N GLY A 32 -16.99 1.09 -12.41
CA GLY A 32 -16.45 0.79 -11.08
C GLY A 32 -14.93 0.65 -11.04
N VAL A 33 -14.28 0.20 -12.13
CA VAL A 33 -12.81 0.17 -12.23
C VAL A 33 -12.26 1.59 -12.28
N LEU A 34 -12.86 2.44 -13.12
CA LEU A 34 -12.41 3.82 -13.30
C LEU A 34 -12.56 4.65 -12.01
N VAL A 35 -13.67 4.48 -11.30
CA VAL A 35 -13.88 5.11 -9.98
C VAL A 35 -12.84 4.65 -8.97
N ARG A 36 -12.54 3.35 -8.90
CA ARG A 36 -11.52 2.82 -7.99
C ARG A 36 -10.13 3.34 -8.32
N GLU A 37 -9.77 3.40 -9.60
CA GLU A 37 -8.49 3.97 -10.05
C GLU A 37 -8.38 5.44 -9.68
N ALA A 38 -9.46 6.22 -9.85
CA ALA A 38 -9.49 7.63 -9.46
C ALA A 38 -9.32 7.80 -7.94
N VAL A 39 -10.07 7.04 -7.13
CA VAL A 39 -9.95 7.08 -5.66
C VAL A 39 -8.53 6.70 -5.21
N GLN A 40 -7.93 5.67 -5.81
CA GLN A 40 -6.57 5.26 -5.50
C GLN A 40 -5.57 6.38 -5.77
N ARG A 41 -5.65 7.02 -6.94
CA ARG A 41 -4.71 8.07 -7.36
C ARG A 41 -4.85 9.35 -6.56
N VAL A 42 -6.09 9.78 -6.30
CA VAL A 42 -6.37 11.09 -5.68
C VAL A 42 -6.18 11.05 -4.17
N TYR A 43 -6.62 9.97 -3.51
CA TYR A 43 -6.69 9.94 -2.05
C TYR A 43 -5.76 8.90 -1.41
N LEU A 44 -5.73 7.68 -1.94
CA LEU A 44 -5.10 6.57 -1.20
C LEU A 44 -3.59 6.48 -1.40
N GLN A 45 -3.09 6.79 -2.60
CA GLN A 45 -1.67 6.64 -2.93
C GLN A 45 -0.76 7.46 -2.00
N GLN A 46 -1.12 8.71 -1.71
CA GLN A 46 -0.34 9.56 -0.80
C GLN A 46 -0.39 9.05 0.65
N ILE A 47 -1.58 8.61 1.10
CA ILE A 47 -1.76 8.06 2.44
C ILE A 47 -0.93 6.78 2.61
N ASP A 48 -0.94 5.89 1.61
CA ASP A 48 -0.16 4.66 1.64
C ASP A 48 1.35 4.96 1.68
N GLN A 49 1.81 5.97 0.94
CA GLN A 49 3.20 6.39 0.97
C GLN A 49 3.60 6.94 2.34
N GLN A 50 2.77 7.79 2.95
CA GLN A 50 3.00 8.33 4.29
C GLN A 50 3.08 7.21 5.33
N ARG A 51 2.13 6.27 5.31
CA ARG A 51 2.11 5.12 6.22
C ARG A 51 3.37 4.26 6.10
N ARG A 52 3.86 4.04 4.87
CA ARG A 52 5.13 3.31 4.65
C ARG A 52 6.31 4.07 5.22
N GLN A 53 6.37 5.38 5.01
CA GLN A 53 7.45 6.20 5.56
C GLN A 53 7.44 6.20 7.09
N GLU A 54 6.27 6.30 7.72
CA GLU A 54 6.12 6.19 9.17
C GLU A 54 6.55 4.82 9.70
N ALA A 55 6.17 3.74 9.01
CA ALA A 55 6.60 2.39 9.36
C ALA A 55 8.13 2.25 9.27
N LEU A 56 8.74 2.73 8.18
CA LEU A 56 10.19 2.74 8.02
C LEU A 56 10.87 3.54 9.14
N ASN A 57 10.36 4.74 9.44
CA ASN A 57 10.90 5.56 10.52
C ASN A 57 10.82 4.82 11.85
N ARG A 58 9.68 4.18 12.19
CA ARG A 58 9.56 3.36 13.40
C ARG A 58 10.59 2.22 13.44
N MET A 59 10.87 1.57 12.31
CA MET A 59 11.90 0.52 12.22
C MET A 59 13.31 1.06 12.43
N LEU A 60 13.60 2.26 11.91
CA LEU A 60 14.90 2.91 12.13
C LEU A 60 15.05 3.40 13.58
N THR A 61 13.99 3.97 14.17
CA THR A 61 14.01 4.39 15.58
C THR A 61 14.07 3.21 16.55
N LEU A 62 13.66 2.03 16.11
CA LEU A 62 13.77 0.81 16.91
C LEU A 62 15.22 0.49 17.26
N ASN A 63 16.21 1.08 16.56
CA ASN A 63 17.64 1.20 16.91
C ASN A 63 18.06 0.15 17.94
N ALA A 64 17.81 -1.12 17.58
CA ALA A 64 18.05 -2.21 18.49
C ALA A 64 19.56 -2.19 18.71
N PRO A 65 20.05 -2.33 19.96
CA PRO A 65 21.46 -2.54 20.18
C PRO A 65 21.81 -3.89 19.56
N VAL A 66 22.11 -3.88 18.26
CA VAL A 66 22.85 -4.96 17.63
C VAL A 66 24.27 -4.78 18.13
N GLY A 67 24.84 -5.87 18.66
CA GLY A 67 26.26 -5.89 19.03
C GLY A 67 27.14 -5.61 17.81
N ASP A 68 28.46 -5.53 18.01
CA ASP A 68 29.35 -5.46 16.87
C ASP A 68 29.13 -6.69 15.98
N TRP A 69 29.22 -6.52 14.67
CA TRP A 69 28.94 -7.61 13.73
C TRP A 69 29.89 -8.79 13.97
N GLU A 70 31.16 -8.51 14.28
CA GLU A 70 32.16 -9.52 14.61
C GLU A 70 31.79 -10.33 15.87
N GLU A 71 31.26 -9.69 16.92
CA GLU A 71 30.83 -10.39 18.14
C GLU A 71 29.61 -11.30 17.87
N MET A 72 28.64 -10.81 17.10
CA MET A 72 27.45 -11.60 16.77
C MET A 72 27.76 -12.79 15.85
N GLU A 73 28.71 -12.62 14.91
CA GLU A 73 29.14 -13.69 14.02
C GLU A 73 29.84 -14.81 14.80
N ASP A 74 30.73 -14.47 15.73
CA ASP A 74 31.39 -15.42 16.60
C ASP A 74 30.41 -16.21 17.47
N GLU A 75 29.40 -15.55 18.06
CA GLU A 75 28.36 -16.22 18.85
C GLU A 75 27.54 -17.23 18.04
N ILE A 76 27.19 -16.90 16.79
CA ILE A 76 26.44 -17.79 15.89
C ILE A 76 27.28 -19.01 15.52
N ILE A 77 28.55 -18.81 15.19
CA ILE A 77 29.48 -19.90 14.83
C ILE A 77 29.70 -20.82 16.03
N GLN A 78 29.92 -20.26 17.23
CA GLN A 78 30.10 -21.04 18.44
C GLN A 78 28.84 -21.82 18.84
N ALA A 79 27.65 -21.26 18.64
CA ALA A 79 26.40 -21.98 18.87
C ALA A 79 26.21 -23.15 17.89
N ALA A 80 26.59 -22.98 16.62
CA ALA A 80 26.46 -24.03 15.60
C ALA A 80 27.48 -25.19 15.74
N ILE A 81 28.59 -24.96 16.45
CA ILE A 81 29.62 -25.98 16.70
C ILE A 81 29.35 -26.77 17.99
N ASN A 82 28.58 -26.21 18.93
CA ASN A 82 28.28 -26.82 20.24
C ASN A 82 26.94 -27.58 20.30
N ASP A 83 26.31 -27.84 19.15
CA ASP A 83 25.11 -28.67 18.96
C ASP A 83 25.46 -29.95 18.17
#